data_AF-W8ZMZ5-F1
#
_entry.id   AF-W8ZMZ5-F1
#
_cell.length_a   1.000
_cell.length_b   1.000
_cell.length_c   1.000
_cell.angle_alpha   90.00
_cell.angle_beta   90.00
_cell.angle_gamma   90.00
#
_symmetry.space_group_name_H-M   'P 1'
#
loop_
_entity.id
_entity.type
_entity.pdbx_description
1 polymer ?
#
loop_
_entity_poly.entity_id
_entity_poly.type
_entity_poly.pdbx_seq_one_letter_code
_entity_poly.pdbx_strand_id
1 'polypeptide(L)'
;MKIRTIEKLEDLLDEDLAWRKKELFEMKRVIKRSNVNKNLHTRAAIALLSAHFEGFIKFAANRYIIFIASQGVSYRNLKNCFLSIKFKAKFDQCNETDKLSVYSSLLDDLEGAQLKNFKVNDDKIIKTGGNPTSSALKEILKSVGLEYDLFETKRHFIDYSLLSKRHEVVHGEKTDLDPEDFFVTLSEIMETIDRFKTCIIEAAENKLYLKQPELSTVI
;
A
#
# COMPACT_ATOMS: atom_id res chain seq x y z
N MET A 1 -16.46 1.55 -9.15
CA MET A 1 -16.76 2.77 -8.36
C MET A 1 -15.86 3.91 -8.84
N LYS A 2 -16.34 5.17 -8.89
CA LYS A 2 -15.52 6.35 -9.25
C LYS A 2 -15.24 7.20 -7.99
N ILE A 3 -14.03 7.74 -7.87
CA ILE A 3 -13.62 8.62 -6.75
C ILE A 3 -13.13 9.92 -7.38
N ARG A 4 -14.01 10.92 -7.49
CA ARG A 4 -13.72 12.12 -8.28
C ARG A 4 -13.08 13.25 -7.49
N THR A 5 -13.30 13.29 -6.18
CA THR A 5 -12.86 14.40 -5.33
C THR A 5 -11.94 13.88 -4.22
N ILE A 6 -11.17 14.79 -3.65
CA ILE A 6 -10.21 14.49 -2.57
C ILE A 6 -10.98 14.14 -1.31
N GLU A 7 -12.06 14.85 -1.01
CA GLU A 7 -12.95 14.60 0.12
C GLU A 7 -13.52 13.19 0.04
N LYS A 8 -13.93 12.75 -1.16
CA LYS A 8 -14.45 11.39 -1.32
C LYS A 8 -13.37 10.33 -1.13
N LEU A 9 -12.13 10.61 -1.52
CA LEU A 9 -11.01 9.71 -1.24
C LEU A 9 -10.78 9.64 0.27
N GLU A 10 -10.67 10.79 0.93
CA GLU A 10 -10.45 10.90 2.37
C GLU A 10 -11.53 10.19 3.19
N ASP A 11 -12.81 10.44 2.91
CA ASP A 11 -13.96 9.78 3.55
C ASP A 11 -13.82 8.25 3.53
N LEU A 12 -13.42 7.70 2.38
CA LEU A 12 -13.27 6.25 2.23
C LEU A 12 -12.10 5.71 3.03
N LEU A 13 -11.01 6.46 3.11
CA LEU A 13 -9.85 6.08 3.92
C LEU A 13 -10.17 6.17 5.40
N ASP A 14 -10.91 7.19 5.83
CA ASP A 14 -11.32 7.38 7.22
C ASP A 14 -12.31 6.33 7.69
N GLU A 15 -13.33 6.03 6.88
CA GLU A 15 -14.31 4.99 7.19
C GLU A 15 -13.62 3.62 7.36
N ASP A 16 -12.75 3.26 6.40
CA ASP A 16 -12.03 1.98 6.44
C ASP A 16 -10.97 1.92 7.55
N LEU A 17 -10.37 3.05 7.91
CA LEU A 17 -9.41 3.08 9.01
C LEU A 17 -10.11 3.02 10.37
N ALA A 18 -11.24 3.72 10.54
CA ALA A 18 -11.94 3.86 11.81
C ALA A 18 -12.33 2.52 12.44
N TRP A 19 -12.88 1.60 11.65
CA TRP A 19 -13.27 0.28 12.17
C TRP A 19 -12.05 -0.56 12.57
N ARG A 20 -10.93 -0.47 11.84
CA ARG A 20 -9.68 -1.15 12.21
C ARG A 20 -9.08 -0.61 13.48
N LYS A 21 -9.06 0.73 13.63
CA LYS A 21 -8.62 1.38 14.88
C LYS A 21 -9.44 0.89 16.06
N LYS A 22 -10.77 0.82 15.89
CA LYS A 22 -11.68 0.32 16.93
C LYS A 22 -11.31 -1.09 17.37
N GLU A 23 -11.13 -2.03 16.44
CA GLU A 23 -10.76 -3.42 16.76
C GLU A 23 -9.40 -3.50 17.49
N LEU A 24 -8.40 -2.77 17.02
CA LEU A 24 -7.07 -2.73 17.64
C LEU A 24 -7.07 -2.13 19.05
N PHE A 25 -7.82 -1.04 19.26
CA PHE A 25 -7.94 -0.43 20.58
C PHE A 25 -8.73 -1.30 21.57
N GLU A 26 -9.76 -2.00 21.10
CA GLU A 26 -10.46 -2.97 21.92
C GLU A 26 -9.53 -4.12 22.33
N MET A 27 -8.72 -4.64 21.41
CA MET A 27 -7.73 -5.66 21.73
C MET A 27 -6.69 -5.16 22.74
N LYS A 28 -6.18 -3.93 22.56
CA LYS A 28 -5.30 -3.26 23.55
C LYS A 28 -5.95 -3.20 24.93
N ARG A 29 -7.24 -2.86 24.99
CA ARG A 29 -8.01 -2.77 26.25
C ARG A 29 -8.17 -4.13 26.92
N VAL A 30 -8.42 -5.19 26.16
CA VAL A 30 -8.48 -6.57 26.67
C VAL A 30 -7.15 -6.94 27.32
N ILE A 31 -6.02 -6.78 26.62
CA ILE A 31 -4.70 -7.13 27.15
C ILE A 31 -4.38 -6.36 28.44
N LYS A 32 -4.71 -5.07 28.50
CA LYS A 32 -4.45 -4.23 29.70
C LYS A 32 -5.25 -4.68 30.93
N ARG A 33 -6.46 -5.21 30.74
CA ARG A 33 -7.36 -5.63 31.84
C ARG A 33 -7.18 -7.09 32.23
N SER A 34 -6.56 -7.89 31.37
CA SER A 34 -6.36 -9.32 31.62
C SER A 34 -5.26 -9.58 32.64
N ASN A 35 -5.63 -10.20 33.76
CA ASN A 35 -4.70 -10.74 34.76
C ASN A 35 -4.34 -12.22 34.51
N VAL A 36 -5.04 -12.87 33.57
CA VAL A 36 -4.86 -14.27 33.16
C VAL A 36 -4.82 -14.31 31.63
N ASN A 37 -4.10 -15.28 31.05
CA ASN A 37 -4.01 -15.48 29.59
C ASN A 37 -3.53 -14.25 28.80
N LYS A 38 -2.76 -13.36 29.43
CA LYS A 38 -2.27 -12.13 28.79
C LYS A 38 -1.48 -12.42 27.51
N ASN A 39 -0.62 -13.44 27.53
CA ASN A 39 0.12 -13.87 26.33
C ASN A 39 -0.81 -14.35 25.20
N LEU A 40 -1.87 -15.12 25.50
CA LEU A 40 -2.86 -15.54 24.48
C LEU A 40 -3.48 -14.33 23.77
N HIS A 41 -3.89 -13.32 24.54
CA HIS A 41 -4.44 -12.09 23.98
C HIS A 41 -3.41 -11.32 23.16
N THR A 42 -2.16 -11.20 23.63
CA THR A 42 -1.08 -10.56 22.87
C THR A 42 -0.81 -11.27 21.54
N ARG A 43 -0.82 -12.60 21.53
CA ARG A 43 -0.66 -13.41 20.30
C ARG A 43 -1.80 -13.18 19.31
N ALA A 44 -3.04 -13.11 19.78
CA ALA A 44 -4.17 -12.77 18.91
C ALA A 44 -4.03 -11.34 18.35
N ALA A 45 -3.57 -10.41 19.18
CA ALA A 45 -3.43 -9.00 18.83
C ALA A 45 -2.33 -8.74 17.79
N ILE A 46 -1.19 -9.45 17.85
CA ILE A 46 -0.12 -9.28 16.87
C ILE A 46 -0.56 -9.75 15.47
N ALA A 47 -1.31 -10.87 15.41
CA ALA A 47 -1.88 -11.36 14.16
C ALA A 47 -2.89 -10.37 13.57
N LEU A 48 -3.77 -9.84 14.43
CA LEU A 48 -4.77 -8.84 14.04
C LEU A 48 -4.13 -7.52 13.55
N LEU A 49 -3.09 -7.03 14.25
CA LEU A 49 -2.32 -5.86 13.85
C LEU A 49 -1.68 -6.03 12.48
N SER A 50 -1.08 -7.19 12.21
CA SER A 50 -0.48 -7.49 10.90
C SER A 50 -1.52 -7.49 9.79
N ALA A 51 -2.68 -8.11 10.03
CA ALA A 51 -3.78 -8.16 9.06
C ALA A 51 -4.36 -6.77 8.75
N HIS A 52 -4.58 -5.93 9.77
CA HIS A 52 -5.08 -4.56 9.59
C HIS A 52 -4.07 -3.66 8.88
N PHE A 53 -2.78 -3.77 9.23
CA PHE A 53 -1.72 -3.00 8.58
C PHE A 53 -1.65 -3.30 7.07
N GLU A 54 -1.57 -4.59 6.72
CA GLU A 54 -1.55 -5.03 5.33
C GLU A 54 -2.84 -4.65 4.59
N GLY A 55 -3.99 -4.85 5.24
CA GLY A 55 -5.30 -4.54 4.70
C GLY A 55 -5.44 -3.06 4.35
N PHE A 56 -5.02 -2.16 5.24
CA PHE A 56 -5.13 -0.72 5.04
C PHE A 56 -4.23 -0.20 3.94
N ILE A 57 -2.96 -0.58 3.94
CA ILE A 57 -2.03 -0.11 2.91
C ILE A 57 -2.53 -0.51 1.52
N LYS A 58 -2.99 -1.75 1.35
CA LYS A 58 -3.60 -2.21 0.10
C LYS A 58 -4.84 -1.41 -0.26
N PHE A 59 -5.76 -1.26 0.69
CA PHE A 59 -7.01 -0.56 0.46
C PHE A 59 -6.74 0.88 0.00
N ALA A 60 -5.93 1.62 0.76
CA ALA A 60 -5.63 3.01 0.49
C ALA A 60 -4.90 3.19 -0.85
N ALA A 61 -3.91 2.36 -1.16
CA ALA A 61 -3.21 2.41 -2.45
C ALA A 61 -4.16 2.15 -3.64
N ASN A 62 -5.06 1.17 -3.53
CA ASN A 62 -6.05 0.90 -4.58
C ASN A 62 -7.07 2.05 -4.73
N ARG A 63 -7.53 2.65 -3.62
CA ARG A 63 -8.43 3.82 -3.66
C ARG A 63 -7.77 5.02 -4.32
N TYR A 64 -6.48 5.24 -4.06
CA TYR A 64 -5.71 6.28 -4.73
C TYR A 64 -5.59 6.05 -6.25
N ILE A 65 -5.33 4.82 -6.70
CA ILE A 65 -5.31 4.51 -8.13
C ILE A 65 -6.67 4.75 -8.78
N ILE A 66 -7.76 4.36 -8.13
CA ILE A 66 -9.13 4.60 -8.61
C ILE A 66 -9.42 6.10 -8.67
N PHE A 67 -8.95 6.88 -7.70
CA PHE A 67 -9.03 8.33 -7.72
C PHE A 67 -8.33 8.91 -8.96
N ILE A 68 -7.09 8.52 -9.23
CA ILE A 68 -6.32 9.01 -10.39
C ILE A 68 -7.00 8.62 -11.71
N ALA A 69 -7.49 7.38 -11.83
CA ALA A 69 -8.25 6.93 -13.00
C ALA A 69 -9.54 7.73 -13.20
N SER A 70 -10.14 8.24 -12.12
CA SER A 70 -11.34 9.08 -12.18
C SER A 70 -11.05 10.52 -12.60
N GLN A 71 -9.79 10.96 -12.59
CA GLN A 71 -9.37 12.31 -13.02
C GLN A 71 -9.28 12.46 -14.54
N GLY A 72 -9.32 11.35 -15.30
CA GLY A 72 -9.29 11.41 -16.77
C GLY A 72 -7.97 11.92 -17.35
N VAL A 73 -6.86 11.74 -16.62
CA VAL A 73 -5.53 12.20 -17.05
C VAL A 73 -4.96 11.26 -18.11
N SER A 74 -4.33 11.84 -19.13
CA SER A 74 -3.61 11.11 -20.18
C SER A 74 -2.34 10.43 -19.65
N TYR A 75 -2.03 9.23 -20.16
CA TYR A 75 -0.80 8.50 -19.81
C TYR A 75 0.47 9.31 -20.06
N ARG A 76 0.49 10.19 -21.08
CA ARG A 76 1.63 11.06 -21.37
C ARG A 76 2.03 11.94 -20.18
N ASN A 77 1.04 12.36 -19.38
CA ASN A 77 1.25 13.27 -18.27
C ASN A 77 1.43 12.55 -16.92
N LEU A 78 1.16 11.24 -16.86
CA LEU A 78 1.27 10.45 -15.64
C LEU A 78 2.67 9.86 -15.46
N LYS A 79 3.09 9.69 -14.20
CA LYS A 79 4.28 8.91 -13.87
C LYS A 79 4.21 7.50 -14.47
N ASN A 80 5.37 6.95 -14.83
CA ASN A 80 5.46 5.68 -15.56
C ASN A 80 4.95 4.46 -14.77
N CYS A 81 4.85 4.54 -13.44
CA CYS A 81 4.22 3.49 -12.62
C CYS A 81 2.75 3.25 -12.99
N PHE A 82 2.02 4.24 -13.50
CA PHE A 82 0.64 4.04 -13.96
C PHE A 82 0.59 3.39 -15.35
N LEU A 83 1.60 3.61 -16.19
CA LEU A 83 1.77 2.86 -17.43
C LEU A 83 2.06 1.39 -17.13
N SER A 84 2.91 1.08 -16.16
CA SER A 84 3.24 -0.31 -15.83
C SER A 84 2.02 -1.12 -15.37
N ILE A 85 1.06 -0.48 -14.68
CA ILE A 85 -0.24 -1.10 -14.34
C ILE A 85 -1.00 -1.56 -15.60
N LYS A 86 -1.07 -0.71 -16.64
CA LYS A 86 -1.76 -1.05 -17.89
C LYS A 86 -1.04 -2.15 -18.66
N PHE A 87 0.29 -2.10 -18.70
CA PHE A 87 1.11 -2.94 -19.55
C PHE A 87 1.54 -4.25 -18.90
N LYS A 88 1.16 -4.50 -17.63
CA LYS A 88 1.54 -5.72 -16.90
C LYS A 88 1.36 -7.01 -17.71
N ALA A 89 0.17 -7.24 -18.26
CA ALA A 89 -0.10 -8.45 -19.05
C ALA A 89 0.75 -8.55 -20.34
N LYS A 90 1.13 -7.41 -20.92
CA LYS A 90 2.03 -7.39 -22.09
C LYS A 90 3.48 -7.65 -21.69
N PHE A 91 3.92 -7.15 -20.54
CA PHE A 91 5.23 -7.50 -19.98
C PHE A 91 5.31 -8.99 -19.64
N ASP A 92 4.24 -9.58 -19.09
CA ASP A 92 4.18 -11.01 -18.83
C ASP A 92 4.33 -11.82 -20.13
N GLN A 93 3.64 -11.42 -21.21
CA GLN A 93 3.83 -12.03 -22.55
C GLN A 93 5.27 -11.92 -23.06
N CYS A 94 5.92 -10.77 -22.87
CA CYS A 94 7.32 -10.58 -23.26
C CYS A 94 8.27 -11.51 -22.49
N ASN A 95 7.96 -11.88 -21.25
CA ASN A 95 8.77 -12.82 -20.47
C ASN A 95 8.67 -14.28 -20.96
N GLU A 96 7.66 -14.60 -21.78
CA GLU A 96 7.36 -15.96 -22.24
C GLU A 96 7.91 -16.27 -23.65
N THR A 97 8.53 -15.31 -24.33
CA THR A 97 8.90 -15.44 -25.76
C THR A 97 10.06 -14.55 -26.18
N ASP A 98 10.94 -15.05 -27.05
CA ASP A 98 12.05 -14.27 -27.64
C ASP A 98 11.69 -13.60 -28.99
N LYS A 99 10.43 -13.68 -29.41
CA LYS A 99 9.97 -13.14 -30.71
C LYS A 99 10.01 -11.62 -30.73
N LEU A 100 10.87 -11.06 -31.59
CA LEU A 100 10.99 -9.60 -31.81
C LEU A 100 9.66 -8.93 -32.16
N SER A 101 8.75 -9.61 -32.87
CA SER A 101 7.43 -9.08 -33.19
C SER A 101 6.54 -8.79 -31.97
N VAL A 102 6.71 -9.55 -30.87
CA VAL A 102 6.00 -9.30 -29.60
C VAL A 102 6.55 -8.04 -28.94
N TYR A 103 7.87 -7.85 -28.96
CA TYR A 103 8.50 -6.63 -28.45
C TYR A 103 8.11 -5.39 -29.29
N SER A 104 8.11 -5.49 -30.63
CA SER A 104 7.66 -4.41 -31.50
C SER A 104 6.19 -4.04 -31.22
N SER A 105 5.30 -5.03 -31.07
CA SER A 105 3.90 -4.77 -30.73
C SER A 105 3.73 -4.07 -29.37
N LEU A 106 4.56 -4.38 -28.38
CA LEU A 106 4.55 -3.67 -27.08
C LEU A 106 4.93 -2.19 -27.25
N LEU A 107 5.92 -1.88 -28.09
CA LEU A 107 6.35 -0.51 -28.36
C LEU A 107 5.25 0.28 -29.10
N ASP A 108 4.62 -0.30 -30.10
CA ASP A 108 3.49 0.31 -30.83
C ASP A 108 2.31 0.59 -29.86
N ASP A 109 1.99 -0.39 -29.00
CA ASP A 109 0.95 -0.23 -27.99
C ASP A 109 1.29 0.89 -26.99
N LEU A 110 2.57 1.00 -26.59
CA LEU A 110 3.07 2.03 -25.68
C LEU A 110 2.90 3.43 -26.27
N GLU A 111 3.30 3.64 -27.53
CA GLU A 111 3.12 4.90 -28.25
C GLU A 111 1.63 5.26 -28.36
N GLY A 112 0.80 4.30 -28.78
CA GLY A 112 -0.65 4.47 -28.88
C GLY A 112 -1.32 4.71 -27.51
N ALA A 113 -0.74 4.23 -26.42
CA ALA A 113 -1.23 4.45 -25.07
C ALA A 113 -0.98 5.87 -24.56
N GLN A 114 0.10 6.54 -25.00
CA GLN A 114 0.44 7.89 -24.52
C GLN A 114 -0.69 8.89 -24.70
N LEU A 115 -1.52 8.74 -25.73
CA LEU A 115 -2.64 9.64 -26.04
C LEU A 115 -3.95 9.25 -25.33
N LYS A 116 -4.00 8.09 -24.67
CA LYS A 116 -5.21 7.59 -24.02
C LYS A 116 -5.24 8.04 -22.55
N ASN A 117 -6.44 8.16 -21.99
CA ASN A 117 -6.61 8.42 -20.57
C ASN A 117 -6.35 7.17 -19.74
N PHE A 118 -5.76 7.34 -18.57
CA PHE A 118 -5.61 6.28 -17.59
C PHE A 118 -6.98 5.78 -17.13
N LYS A 119 -7.14 4.46 -17.14
CA LYS A 119 -8.36 3.77 -16.78
C LYS A 119 -7.98 2.46 -16.12
N VAL A 120 -8.76 2.09 -15.12
CA VAL A 120 -8.65 0.81 -14.43
C VAL A 120 -10.02 0.16 -14.35
N ASN A 121 -10.08 -1.14 -14.60
CA ASN A 121 -11.31 -1.94 -14.57
C ASN A 121 -11.40 -2.83 -13.32
N ASP A 122 -10.27 -3.05 -12.65
CA ASP A 122 -10.14 -3.83 -11.42
C ASP A 122 -9.96 -2.88 -10.23
N ASP A 123 -10.59 -3.19 -9.11
CA ASP A 123 -10.46 -2.47 -7.86
C ASP A 123 -9.34 -3.03 -6.95
N LYS A 124 -8.67 -4.12 -7.37
CA LYS A 124 -7.59 -4.83 -6.65
C LYS A 124 -6.31 -4.95 -7.49
N ILE A 125 -5.81 -3.81 -7.94
CA ILE A 125 -4.57 -3.69 -8.72
C ILE A 125 -3.35 -3.97 -7.84
N ILE A 126 -3.28 -3.31 -6.69
CA ILE A 126 -2.23 -3.52 -5.71
C ILE A 126 -2.58 -4.75 -4.89
N LYS A 127 -1.70 -5.74 -4.96
CA LYS A 127 -1.75 -6.98 -4.19
C LYS A 127 -0.49 -7.08 -3.35
N THR A 128 -0.60 -7.67 -2.18
CA THR A 128 0.52 -8.06 -1.32
C THR A 128 0.63 -9.58 -1.36
N GLY A 129 1.84 -10.11 -1.25
CA GLY A 129 2.09 -11.56 -1.14
C GLY A 129 1.71 -12.16 0.22
N GLY A 130 0.77 -11.56 0.96
CA GLY A 130 0.33 -12.00 2.30
C GLY A 130 1.24 -11.60 3.46
N ASN A 131 2.26 -10.76 3.20
CA ASN A 131 3.16 -10.24 4.22
C ASN A 131 3.38 -8.73 4.03
N PRO A 132 3.05 -7.88 5.00
CA PRO A 132 3.28 -6.44 4.93
C PRO A 132 4.71 -6.09 5.36
N THR A 133 5.73 -6.64 4.68
CA THR A 133 7.13 -6.27 4.94
C THR A 133 7.37 -4.80 4.60
N SER A 134 8.44 -4.22 5.14
CA SER A 134 8.90 -2.88 4.75
C SER A 134 9.23 -2.84 3.25
N SER A 135 9.73 -3.92 2.68
CA SER A 135 9.93 -4.06 1.23
C SER A 135 8.61 -4.05 0.45
N ALA A 136 7.56 -4.73 0.95
CA ALA A 136 6.25 -4.70 0.32
C ALA A 136 5.64 -3.28 0.38
N LEU A 137 5.79 -2.58 1.51
CA LEU A 137 5.38 -1.17 1.62
C LEU A 137 6.13 -0.29 0.59
N LYS A 138 7.45 -0.46 0.45
CA LYS A 138 8.26 0.23 -0.55
C LYS A 138 7.77 -0.03 -1.97
N GLU A 139 7.50 -1.28 -2.31
CA GLU A 139 6.99 -1.65 -3.64
C GLU A 139 5.59 -1.09 -3.90
N ILE A 140 4.72 -1.04 -2.89
CA ILE A 140 3.40 -0.40 -3.00
C ILE A 140 3.55 1.10 -3.30
N LEU A 141 4.36 1.82 -2.51
CA LEU A 141 4.58 3.25 -2.70
C LEU A 141 5.12 3.55 -4.10
N LYS A 142 6.14 2.80 -4.56
CA LYS A 142 6.65 2.92 -5.94
C LYS A 142 5.59 2.66 -6.99
N SER A 143 4.76 1.64 -6.79
CA SER A 143 3.67 1.29 -7.71
C SER A 143 2.62 2.40 -7.84
N VAL A 144 2.50 3.28 -6.85
CA VAL A 144 1.63 4.46 -6.89
C VAL A 144 2.39 5.79 -7.06
N GLY A 145 3.69 5.73 -7.34
CA GLY A 145 4.52 6.89 -7.66
C GLY A 145 4.91 7.76 -6.46
N LEU A 146 5.02 7.16 -5.28
CA LEU A 146 5.39 7.80 -4.01
C LEU A 146 6.74 7.29 -3.49
N GLU A 147 7.44 8.15 -2.75
CA GLU A 147 8.75 7.85 -2.17
C GLU A 147 8.63 7.09 -0.84
N TYR A 148 9.65 6.27 -0.55
CA TYR A 148 9.70 5.43 0.66
C TYR A 148 10.39 6.09 1.85
N ASP A 149 11.11 7.19 1.64
CA ASP A 149 12.04 7.79 2.61
C ASP A 149 11.38 8.07 3.97
N LEU A 150 10.11 8.49 3.96
CA LEU A 150 9.32 8.78 5.16
C LEU A 150 9.07 7.55 6.06
N PHE A 151 9.27 6.33 5.54
CA PHE A 151 8.99 5.07 6.22
C PHE A 151 10.25 4.25 6.52
N GLU A 152 11.45 4.74 6.16
CA GLU A 152 12.69 4.00 6.38
C GLU A 152 12.95 3.68 7.84
N THR A 153 12.68 4.64 8.72
CA THR A 153 12.86 4.51 10.17
C THR A 153 11.89 3.51 10.80
N LYS A 154 10.78 3.20 10.12
CA LYS A 154 9.76 2.25 10.59
C LYS A 154 10.07 0.79 10.21
N ARG A 155 11.14 0.54 9.44
CA ARG A 155 11.53 -0.81 8.97
C ARG A 155 11.63 -1.82 10.11
N HIS A 156 12.31 -1.47 11.20
CA HIS A 156 12.51 -2.40 12.31
C HIS A 156 11.19 -2.84 12.95
N PHE A 157 10.26 -1.89 13.16
CA PHE A 157 8.94 -2.19 13.71
C PHE A 157 8.11 -3.07 12.78
N ILE A 158 8.18 -2.83 11.48
CA ILE A 158 7.43 -3.60 10.48
C ILE A 158 7.96 -5.04 10.37
N ASP A 159 9.26 -5.19 10.11
CA ASP A 159 9.83 -6.50 9.76
C ASP A 159 10.06 -7.39 10.99
N TYR A 160 10.50 -6.80 12.11
CA TYR A 160 10.86 -7.57 13.30
C TYR A 160 9.78 -7.51 14.38
N SER A 161 9.43 -6.31 14.84
CA SER A 161 8.49 -6.18 15.96
C SER A 161 7.08 -6.64 15.60
N LEU A 162 6.65 -6.49 14.34
CA LEU A 162 5.36 -6.96 13.85
C LEU A 162 5.46 -8.31 13.14
N LEU A 163 6.16 -8.37 12.01
CA LEU A 163 6.05 -9.50 11.09
C LEU A 163 6.70 -10.78 11.64
N SER A 164 7.93 -10.70 12.16
CA SER A 164 8.60 -11.86 12.78
C SER A 164 7.75 -12.45 13.91
N LYS A 165 7.29 -11.61 14.85
CA LYS A 165 6.42 -12.05 15.95
C LYS A 165 5.10 -12.63 15.44
N ARG A 166 4.52 -12.06 14.36
CA ARG A 166 3.32 -12.63 13.72
C ARG A 166 3.59 -13.99 13.10
N HIS A 167 4.72 -14.18 12.41
CA HIS A 167 5.10 -15.45 11.78
C HIS A 167 5.14 -16.58 12.81
N GLU A 168 5.84 -16.37 13.92
CA GLU A 168 5.88 -17.34 15.02
C GLU A 168 4.47 -17.72 15.50
N VAL A 169 3.58 -16.73 15.67
CA VAL A 169 2.19 -16.99 16.09
C VAL A 169 1.40 -17.80 15.07
N VAL A 170 1.44 -17.41 13.79
CA VAL A 170 0.62 -18.08 12.74
C VAL A 170 1.17 -19.43 12.30
N HIS A 171 2.47 -19.68 12.52
CA HIS A 171 3.09 -20.99 12.32
C HIS A 171 2.97 -21.90 13.56
N GLY A 172 2.28 -21.45 14.62
CA GLY A 172 1.97 -22.27 15.78
C GLY A 172 3.13 -22.41 16.78
N GLU A 173 4.17 -21.58 16.65
CA GLU A 173 5.29 -21.58 17.57
C GLU A 173 4.88 -21.06 18.94
N LYS A 174 5.42 -21.68 19.99
CA LYS A 174 5.10 -21.34 21.39
C LYS A 174 5.99 -20.21 21.89
N THR A 175 5.79 -19.01 21.34
CA THR A 175 6.43 -17.78 21.81
C THR A 175 5.62 -17.09 22.90
N ASP A 176 6.31 -16.64 23.95
CA ASP A 176 5.81 -15.66 24.90
C ASP A 176 6.09 -14.24 24.40
N LEU A 177 5.02 -13.47 24.20
CA LEU A 177 5.10 -12.09 23.73
C LEU A 177 4.85 -11.14 24.90
N ASP A 178 5.79 -10.22 25.14
CA ASP A 178 5.61 -9.16 26.12
C ASP A 178 4.48 -8.21 25.65
N PRO A 179 3.41 -8.03 26.46
CA PRO A 179 2.38 -7.04 26.20
C PRO A 179 2.89 -5.61 26.02
N GLU A 180 3.95 -5.21 26.72
CA GLU A 180 4.47 -3.84 26.64
C GLU A 180 5.16 -3.62 25.27
N ASP A 181 5.98 -4.58 24.83
CA ASP A 181 6.52 -4.60 23.47
C ASP A 181 5.41 -4.51 22.41
N PHE A 182 4.32 -5.25 22.61
CA PHE A 182 3.18 -5.18 21.70
C PHE A 182 2.55 -3.79 21.70
N PHE A 183 2.42 -3.11 22.84
CA PHE A 183 1.86 -1.75 22.88
C PHE A 183 2.73 -0.73 22.16
N VAL A 184 4.06 -0.84 22.27
CA VAL A 184 5.00 -0.03 21.49
C VAL A 184 4.83 -0.32 19.99
N THR A 185 4.84 -1.60 19.62
CA THR A 185 4.65 -2.03 18.22
C THR A 185 3.33 -1.52 17.65
N LEU A 186 2.24 -1.64 18.41
CA LEU A 186 0.92 -1.14 18.04
C LEU A 186 0.96 0.37 17.79
N SER A 187 1.58 1.14 18.68
CA SER A 187 1.68 2.60 18.51
C SER A 187 2.41 2.97 17.23
N GLU A 188 3.56 2.37 16.98
CA GLU A 188 4.42 2.66 15.82
C GLU A 188 3.76 2.25 14.50
N ILE A 189 3.10 1.10 14.47
CA ILE A 189 2.37 0.64 13.29
C ILE A 189 1.13 1.51 13.03
N MET A 190 0.42 1.92 14.08
CA MET A 190 -0.71 2.85 13.96
C MET A 190 -0.28 4.21 13.41
N GLU A 191 0.83 4.76 13.90
CA GLU A 191 1.41 5.99 13.36
C GLU A 191 1.84 5.82 11.90
N THR A 192 2.41 4.67 11.55
CA THR A 192 2.78 4.33 10.17
C THR A 192 1.56 4.29 9.25
N ILE A 193 0.45 3.71 9.71
CA ILE A 193 -0.83 3.68 9.00
C ILE A 193 -1.38 5.09 8.77
N ASP A 194 -1.39 5.91 9.82
CA ASP A 194 -1.86 7.30 9.75
C ASP A 194 -0.99 8.12 8.79
N ARG A 195 0.34 7.97 8.86
CA ARG A 195 1.27 8.63 7.94
C ARG A 195 1.06 8.18 6.50
N PHE A 196 0.78 6.91 6.26
CA PHE A 196 0.46 6.40 4.93
C PHE A 196 -0.83 7.02 4.39
N LYS A 197 -1.89 7.11 5.21
CA LYS A 197 -3.14 7.80 4.84
C LYS A 197 -2.83 9.25 4.42
N THR A 198 -2.15 10.00 5.29
CA THR A 198 -1.80 11.41 5.04
C THR A 198 -1.00 11.56 3.76
N CYS A 199 0.00 10.71 3.53
CA CYS A 199 0.82 10.73 2.32
C CYS A 199 -0.03 10.53 1.04
N ILE A 200 -1.03 9.64 1.07
CA ILE A 200 -1.94 9.43 -0.06
C ILE A 200 -2.80 10.67 -0.35
N ILE A 201 -3.32 11.32 0.70
CA ILE A 201 -4.13 12.53 0.56
C ILE A 201 -3.29 13.70 0.04
N GLU A 202 -2.13 13.94 0.66
CA GLU A 202 -1.18 14.97 0.21
C GLU A 202 -0.75 14.74 -1.25
N ALA A 203 -0.55 13.48 -1.65
CA ALA A 203 -0.19 13.15 -3.02
C ALA A 203 -1.31 13.43 -4.02
N ALA A 204 -2.57 13.20 -3.62
CA ALA A 204 -3.74 13.53 -4.42
C ALA A 204 -3.90 15.05 -4.57
N GLU A 205 -3.79 15.79 -3.48
CA GLU A 205 -3.87 17.26 -3.42
C GLU A 205 -2.82 17.93 -4.29
N ASN A 206 -1.57 17.52 -4.11
CA ASN A 206 -0.42 18.09 -4.81
C ASN A 206 -0.20 17.48 -6.21
N LYS A 207 -1.09 16.59 -6.65
CA LYS A 207 -1.05 15.90 -7.95
C LYS A 207 0.30 15.23 -8.22
N LEU A 208 0.89 14.62 -7.19
CA LEU A 208 2.21 13.96 -7.28
C LEU A 208 2.22 12.75 -8.24
N TYR A 209 1.06 12.33 -8.73
CA TYR A 209 0.92 11.31 -9.78
C TYR A 209 1.29 11.82 -11.19
N LEU A 210 1.42 13.13 -11.39
CA LEU A 210 1.85 13.74 -12.65
C LEU A 210 3.38 13.69 -12.77
N LYS A 211 3.86 13.63 -14.02
CA LYS A 211 5.27 13.92 -14.34
C LYS A 211 5.54 15.38 -14.04
N GLN A 212 6.70 15.66 -13.45
CA GLN A 212 7.19 17.03 -13.41
C GLN A 212 7.53 17.47 -14.83
N PRO A 213 7.34 18.76 -15.18
CA PRO A 213 7.86 19.27 -16.44
C PRO A 213 9.36 19.00 -16.46
N GLU A 214 9.86 18.37 -17.52
CA GLU A 214 11.30 18.42 -17.78
C GLU A 214 11.64 19.90 -17.89
N LEU A 215 12.45 20.41 -16.95
CA LEU A 215 13.18 21.63 -17.18
C LEU A 215 14.00 21.34 -18.43
N SER A 216 13.59 21.91 -19.56
CA SER A 216 14.35 21.85 -20.79
C SER A 216 15.76 22.30 -20.45
N THR A 217 16.69 21.36 -20.33
CA THR A 217 18.11 21.67 -20.28
C THR A 217 18.41 22.23 -21.67
N VAL A 218 18.28 23.54 -21.81
CA VAL A 218 18.77 24.28 -22.96
C VAL A 218 20.28 24.12 -22.88
N ILE A 219 20.81 23.21 -23.68
CA ILE A 219 22.23 23.16 -24.06
C ILE A 219 22.31 23.73 -25.46
#